data_AF-A0A3P7PX15-F1
#
_entry.id   AF-A0A3P7PX15-F1
#
_cell.length_a   1.000
_cell.length_b   1.000
_cell.length_c   1.000
_cell.angle_alpha   90.00
_cell.angle_beta   90.00
_cell.angle_gamma   90.00
#
_symmetry.space_group_name_H-M   'P 1'
#
loop_
_entity.id
_entity.type
_entity.pdbx_description
1 polymer ?
#
loop_
_entity_poly.entity_id
_entity_poly.type
_entity_poly.pdbx_seq_one_letter_code
_entity_poly.pdbx_strand_id
1 'polypeptide(L)'
;MTIFGYLNFLVDHRDELGVTLDNISSLFGCIERIYAFNRKLLQQLDSADLDCVKNMLKHLPSTLPPDDFAVVKRAHEVMTSQASRINDEKKRAEHAERVEQLQAAIQKWTVDKVRDQNYHNANLSAYGELLLEAQFRQAGSKTIRLLFLFEEMLLIVKQRNSSYVCKDYIMSSNLMLNESICPEEPLAFQVLSFDNPRTHYIFLASSADQKRTWMTELKRMMLDH
;
A
#
# COMPACT_ATOMS: atom_id res chain seq x y z
N MET A 1 6.23 -1.62 16.44
CA MET A 1 6.58 -3.02 16.75
C MET A 1 5.49 -3.91 16.15
N THR A 2 5.82 -4.83 15.24
CA THR A 2 4.81 -5.60 14.48
C THR A 2 4.25 -6.76 15.31
N ILE A 3 3.09 -7.32 14.94
CA ILE A 3 2.52 -8.53 15.57
C ILE A 3 3.55 -9.69 15.58
N PHE A 4 4.31 -9.86 14.49
CA PHE A 4 5.42 -10.81 14.44
C PHE A 4 6.56 -10.47 15.41
N GLY A 5 6.82 -9.18 15.66
CA GLY A 5 7.76 -8.74 16.69
C GLY A 5 7.34 -9.16 18.10
N TYR A 6 6.04 -9.02 18.44
CA TYR A 6 5.50 -9.51 19.70
C TYR A 6 5.53 -11.03 19.81
N LEU A 7 5.24 -11.75 18.71
CA LEU A 7 5.31 -13.21 18.68
C LEU A 7 6.73 -13.70 18.99
N ASN A 8 7.72 -13.17 18.29
CA ASN A 8 9.12 -13.54 18.49
C ASN A 8 9.55 -13.21 19.92
N PHE A 9 9.24 -12.01 20.41
CA PHE A 9 9.56 -11.61 21.78
C PHE A 9 9.00 -12.58 22.83
N LEU A 10 7.72 -12.96 22.71
CA LEU A 10 7.06 -13.87 23.65
C LEU A 10 7.61 -15.29 23.56
N VAL A 11 8.00 -15.75 22.37
CA VAL A 11 8.63 -17.07 22.18
C VAL A 11 10.03 -17.09 22.79
N ASP A 12 10.81 -16.02 22.58
CA ASP A 12 12.20 -15.90 23.03
C ASP A 12 12.30 -15.76 24.55
N HIS A 13 11.34 -15.08 25.20
CA HIS A 13 11.34 -14.83 26.67
C HIS A 13 10.33 -15.69 27.44
N ARG A 14 9.83 -16.77 26.83
CA ARG A 14 8.72 -17.58 27.38
C ARG A 14 9.03 -18.17 28.77
N ASP A 15 10.29 -18.58 28.99
CA ASP A 15 10.73 -19.24 30.21
C ASP A 15 10.83 -18.23 31.37
N GLU A 16 11.26 -16.98 31.07
CA GLU A 16 11.31 -15.87 32.02
C GLU A 16 9.90 -15.37 32.38
N LEU A 17 8.99 -15.38 31.41
CA LEU A 17 7.59 -14.96 31.55
C LEU A 17 6.69 -16.06 32.12
N GLY A 18 7.18 -17.29 32.26
CA GLY A 18 6.41 -18.44 32.75
C GLY A 18 5.25 -18.83 31.84
N VAL A 19 5.35 -18.59 30.52
CA VAL A 19 4.30 -18.89 29.54
C VAL A 19 4.69 -20.04 28.64
N THR A 20 3.72 -20.88 28.29
CA THR A 20 3.97 -22.03 27.40
C THR A 20 3.79 -21.65 25.93
N LEU A 21 4.37 -22.45 25.03
CA LEU A 21 4.12 -22.33 23.58
C LEU A 21 2.63 -22.46 23.24
N ASP A 22 1.88 -23.29 23.96
CA ASP A 22 0.44 -23.44 23.76
C ASP A 22 -0.34 -22.18 24.16
N ASN A 23 0.09 -21.48 25.22
CA ASN A 23 -0.52 -20.19 25.58
C ASN A 23 -0.27 -19.14 24.51
N ILE A 24 0.95 -19.07 23.98
CA ILE A 24 1.32 -18.13 22.91
C ILE A 24 0.53 -18.46 21.64
N SER A 25 0.54 -19.74 21.20
CA SER A 25 -0.21 -20.21 20.04
C SER A 25 -1.71 -19.89 20.16
N SER A 26 -2.30 -20.13 21.34
CA SER A 26 -3.71 -19.81 21.60
C SER A 26 -3.99 -18.31 21.53
N LEU A 27 -3.10 -17.47 22.07
CA LEU A 27 -3.23 -16.01 22.01
C LEU A 27 -3.21 -15.50 20.57
N PHE A 28 -2.20 -15.89 19.79
CA PHE A 28 -2.09 -15.45 18.40
C PHE A 28 -3.22 -16.02 17.52
N GLY A 29 -3.65 -17.26 17.77
CA GLY A 29 -4.84 -17.83 17.13
C GLY A 29 -6.14 -17.11 17.52
N CYS A 30 -6.25 -16.54 18.72
CA CYS A 30 -7.36 -15.65 19.08
C CYS A 30 -7.30 -14.32 18.31
N ILE A 31 -6.11 -13.69 18.23
CA ILE A 31 -5.91 -12.45 17.49
C ILE A 31 -6.27 -12.62 16.01
N GLU A 32 -5.81 -13.71 15.38
CA GLU A 32 -6.14 -14.03 13.99
C GLU A 32 -7.65 -14.21 13.77
N ARG A 33 -8.34 -14.91 14.68
CA ARG A 33 -9.80 -15.08 14.61
C ARG A 33 -10.55 -13.76 14.74
N ILE A 34 -10.13 -12.89 15.67
CA ILE A 34 -10.71 -11.56 15.85
C ILE A 34 -10.48 -10.73 14.57
N TYR A 35 -9.27 -10.75 14.02
CA TYR A 35 -8.97 -10.03 12.78
C TYR A 35 -9.80 -10.54 11.60
N ALA A 36 -9.94 -11.86 11.44
CA ALA A 36 -10.76 -12.46 10.40
C ALA A 36 -12.26 -12.10 10.56
N PHE A 37 -12.77 -12.12 11.79
CA PHE A 37 -14.13 -11.69 12.09
C PHE A 37 -14.34 -10.21 11.75
N ASN A 38 -13.46 -9.33 12.23
CA ASN A 38 -13.54 -7.89 11.97
C ASN A 38 -13.45 -7.58 10.47
N ARG A 39 -12.57 -8.26 9.73
CA ARG A 39 -12.46 -8.12 8.28
C ARG A 39 -13.75 -8.53 7.57
N LYS A 40 -14.35 -9.65 7.97
CA LYS A 40 -15.62 -10.13 7.42
C LYS A 40 -16.77 -9.17 7.76
N LEU A 41 -16.82 -8.67 8.99
CA LEU A 41 -17.83 -7.69 9.42
C LEU A 41 -17.70 -6.40 8.62
N LEU A 42 -16.47 -5.90 8.43
CA LEU A 42 -16.22 -4.71 7.60
C LEU A 42 -16.71 -4.92 6.16
N GLN A 43 -16.36 -6.06 5.54
CA GLN A 43 -16.86 -6.41 4.21
C GLN A 43 -18.39 -6.47 4.15
N GLN A 44 -19.02 -7.03 5.18
CA GLN A 44 -20.47 -7.09 5.28
C GLN A 44 -21.10 -5.70 5.40
N LEU A 45 -20.53 -4.83 6.24
CA LEU A 45 -20.97 -3.44 6.40
C LEU A 45 -20.84 -2.65 5.10
N ASP A 46 -19.69 -2.77 4.41
CA ASP A 46 -19.46 -2.13 3.11
C ASP A 46 -20.44 -2.65 2.04
N SER A 47 -20.72 -3.97 2.05
CA SER A 47 -21.63 -4.60 1.08
C SER A 47 -23.11 -4.30 1.32
N ALA A 48 -23.49 -4.00 2.56
CA ALA A 48 -24.89 -3.91 2.95
C ALA A 48 -25.55 -2.58 2.56
N ASP A 49 -24.85 -1.68 1.83
CA ASP A 49 -25.34 -0.35 1.39
C ASP A 49 -26.13 0.33 2.53
N LEU A 50 -25.61 0.21 3.76
CA LEU A 50 -26.18 0.69 5.04
C LEU A 50 -26.05 2.21 5.17
N ASP A 51 -26.02 2.92 4.04
CA ASP A 51 -26.14 4.35 4.01
C ASP A 51 -27.58 4.69 4.41
N CYS A 52 -27.77 4.85 5.72
CA CYS A 52 -29.05 5.13 6.33
C CYS A 52 -29.68 6.38 5.71
N VAL A 53 -28.86 7.33 5.25
CA VAL A 53 -29.29 8.57 4.62
C VAL A 53 -29.73 8.33 3.18
N LYS A 54 -29.01 7.50 2.43
CA LYS A 54 -29.41 7.04 1.08
C LYS A 54 -30.70 6.23 1.12
N ASN A 55 -30.88 5.38 2.13
CA ASN A 55 -32.11 4.60 2.30
C ASN A 55 -33.28 5.49 2.76
N MET A 56 -33.04 6.47 3.64
CA MET A 56 -34.03 7.51 3.92
C MET A 56 -34.41 8.26 2.64
N LEU A 57 -33.44 8.65 1.80
CA LEU A 57 -33.67 9.28 0.49
C LEU A 57 -34.60 8.46 -0.43
N LYS A 58 -34.45 7.14 -0.47
CA LYS A 58 -35.28 6.23 -1.28
C LYS A 58 -36.72 6.08 -0.76
N HIS A 59 -36.95 6.28 0.53
CA HIS A 59 -38.23 6.02 1.19
C HIS A 59 -38.96 7.27 1.67
N LEU A 60 -38.45 8.48 1.39
CA LEU A 60 -39.19 9.70 1.69
C LEU A 60 -40.44 9.76 0.80
N PRO A 61 -41.61 10.08 1.39
CA PRO A 61 -42.82 10.26 0.62
C PRO A 61 -42.65 11.43 -0.35
N SER A 62 -43.16 11.28 -1.57
CA SER A 62 -43.13 12.31 -2.62
C SER A 62 -43.93 13.57 -2.27
N THR A 63 -44.64 13.57 -1.13
CA THR A 63 -45.36 14.70 -0.55
C THR A 63 -44.52 15.57 0.38
N LEU A 64 -43.23 15.24 0.59
CA LEU A 64 -42.37 16.03 1.44
C LEU A 64 -42.19 17.45 0.87
N PRO A 65 -42.18 18.49 1.72
CA PRO A 65 -41.80 19.82 1.30
C PRO A 65 -40.41 19.81 0.64
N PRO A 66 -40.21 20.57 -0.46
CA PRO A 66 -38.91 20.63 -1.15
C PRO A 66 -37.74 20.99 -0.23
N ASP A 67 -37.98 21.81 0.79
CA ASP A 67 -36.97 22.23 1.76
C ASP A 67 -36.47 21.07 2.64
N ASP A 68 -37.39 20.21 3.10
CA ASP A 68 -37.05 19.04 3.92
C ASP A 68 -36.27 18.00 3.11
N PHE A 69 -36.66 17.81 1.83
CA PHE A 69 -35.92 16.93 0.92
C PHE A 69 -34.51 17.46 0.66
N ALA A 70 -34.35 18.78 0.48
CA ALA A 70 -33.05 19.42 0.29
C ALA A 70 -32.14 19.26 1.52
N VAL A 71 -32.70 19.31 2.73
CA VAL A 71 -31.96 19.07 3.98
C VAL A 71 -31.43 17.65 4.04
N VAL A 72 -32.27 16.64 3.78
CA VAL A 72 -31.86 15.22 3.82
C VAL A 72 -30.82 14.92 2.73
N LYS A 73 -31.00 15.46 1.52
CA LYS A 73 -30.03 15.32 0.43
C LYS A 73 -28.68 15.92 0.79
N ARG A 74 -28.66 17.14 1.35
CA ARG A 74 -27.43 17.79 1.82
C ARG A 74 -26.77 16.97 2.93
N ALA A 75 -27.55 16.45 3.87
CA ALA A 75 -27.02 15.61 4.94
C ALA A 75 -26.33 14.35 4.39
N HIS A 76 -26.91 13.70 3.38
CA HIS A 76 -26.28 12.57 2.69
C HIS A 76 -24.95 12.97 2.03
N GLU A 77 -24.96 14.03 1.22
CA GLU A 77 -23.75 14.52 0.54
C GLU A 77 -22.61 14.83 1.53
N VAL A 78 -22.94 15.50 2.64
CA VAL A 78 -21.96 15.81 3.70
C VAL A 78 -21.45 14.53 4.38
N MET A 79 -22.34 13.61 4.75
CA MET A 79 -21.94 12.36 5.42
C MET A 79 -21.08 11.48 4.51
N THR A 80 -21.43 11.34 3.23
CA THR A 80 -20.61 10.60 2.25
C THR A 80 -19.24 11.25 2.06
N SER A 81 -19.18 12.59 1.96
CA SER A 81 -17.92 13.32 1.84
C SER A 81 -17.03 13.13 3.08
N GLN A 82 -17.60 13.23 4.27
CA GLN A 82 -16.86 13.02 5.52
C GLN A 82 -16.37 11.57 5.65
N ALA A 83 -17.19 10.58 5.31
CA ALA A 83 -16.79 9.18 5.31
C ALA A 83 -15.61 8.92 4.35
N SER A 84 -15.63 9.51 3.15
CA SER A 84 -14.51 9.44 2.21
C SER A 84 -13.23 10.03 2.82
N ARG A 85 -13.31 11.22 3.43
CA ARG A 85 -12.14 11.87 4.06
C ARG A 85 -11.54 11.04 5.19
N ILE A 86 -12.37 10.46 6.04
CA ILE A 86 -11.93 9.58 7.14
C ILE A 86 -11.21 8.35 6.56
N ASN A 87 -11.77 7.76 5.50
CA ASN A 87 -11.15 6.61 4.85
C ASN A 87 -9.79 6.97 4.23
N ASP A 88 -9.68 8.15 3.62
CA ASP A 88 -8.43 8.65 3.05
C ASP A 88 -7.37 8.92 4.14
N GLU A 89 -7.74 9.57 5.25
CA GLU A 89 -6.85 9.80 6.38
C GLU A 89 -6.38 8.49 7.03
N LYS A 90 -7.29 7.52 7.19
CA LYS A 90 -6.93 6.19 7.69
C LYS A 90 -5.94 5.49 6.76
N LYS A 91 -6.20 5.50 5.46
CA LYS A 91 -5.31 4.91 4.45
C LYS A 91 -3.92 5.58 4.47
N ARG A 92 -3.88 6.91 4.61
CA ARG A 92 -2.63 7.66 4.75
C ARG A 92 -1.84 7.25 5.99
N ALA A 93 -2.52 7.10 7.14
CA ALA A 93 -1.88 6.65 8.38
C ALA A 93 -1.30 5.22 8.26
N GLU A 94 -2.04 4.30 7.65
CA GLU A 94 -1.58 2.93 7.39
C GLU A 94 -0.35 2.92 6.45
N HIS A 95 -0.34 3.77 5.42
CA HIS A 95 0.81 3.93 4.53
C HIS A 95 2.02 4.56 5.23
N ALA A 96 1.82 5.55 6.11
CA ALA A 96 2.90 6.13 6.90
C ALA A 96 3.54 5.09 7.83
N GLU A 97 2.74 4.29 8.55
CA GLU A 97 3.26 3.19 9.36
C GLU A 97 4.02 2.17 8.49
N ARG A 98 3.50 1.88 7.30
CA ARG A 98 4.16 0.97 6.35
C ARG A 98 5.53 1.49 5.91
N VAL A 99 5.67 2.79 5.68
CA VAL A 99 6.94 3.43 5.32
C VAL A 99 7.95 3.33 6.47
N GLU A 100 7.54 3.57 7.72
CA GLU A 100 8.41 3.39 8.89
C GLU A 100 8.90 1.94 9.04
N GLN A 101 8.00 0.97 8.85
CA GLN A 101 8.36 -0.45 8.86
C GLN A 101 9.36 -0.79 7.75
N LEU A 102 9.16 -0.27 6.54
CA LEU A 102 10.08 -0.46 5.42
C LEU A 102 11.44 0.17 5.71
N GLN A 103 11.48 1.40 6.21
CA GLN A 103 12.70 2.13 6.59
C GLN A 103 13.51 1.32 7.61
N ALA A 104 12.86 0.74 8.62
CA ALA A 104 13.53 -0.07 9.63
C ALA A 104 14.06 -1.40 9.10
N ALA A 105 13.39 -1.99 8.09
CA ALA A 105 13.71 -3.31 7.57
C ALA A 105 14.66 -3.30 6.35
N ILE A 106 14.88 -2.14 5.71
CA ILE A 106 15.73 -2.04 4.52
C ILE A 106 17.21 -1.98 4.88
N GLN A 107 17.96 -3.00 4.46
CA GLN A 107 19.40 -3.13 4.68
C GLN A 107 20.19 -2.31 3.66
N LYS A 108 21.13 -1.50 4.15
CA LYS A 108 22.11 -0.74 3.34
C LYS A 108 21.45 0.03 2.19
N TRP A 109 20.63 1.00 2.56
CA TRP A 109 20.23 2.05 1.63
C TRP A 109 21.42 3.01 1.45
N THR A 110 22.15 2.86 0.35
CA THR A 110 23.19 3.81 -0.06
C THR A 110 22.70 4.57 -1.27
N VAL A 111 21.73 5.46 -1.07
CA VAL A 111 21.60 6.63 -1.95
C VAL A 111 22.72 7.58 -1.53
N ASP A 112 23.44 8.09 -2.53
CA ASP A 112 24.59 8.98 -2.43
C ASP A 112 25.90 8.41 -1.86
N LYS A 113 26.69 7.79 -2.73
CA LYS A 113 28.15 7.74 -2.54
C LYS A 113 28.88 9.03 -2.98
N VAL A 114 28.16 10.12 -3.30
CA VAL A 114 28.78 11.28 -3.99
C VAL A 114 28.64 12.61 -3.25
N ARG A 115 27.79 12.77 -2.23
CA ARG A 115 27.70 14.04 -1.51
C ARG A 115 27.57 13.81 0.00
N ASP A 116 28.57 14.30 0.71
CA ASP A 116 28.69 14.46 2.15
C ASP A 116 28.89 13.25 3.07
N GLN A 117 29.85 13.43 3.97
CA GLN A 117 30.30 12.49 4.99
C GLN A 117 29.34 12.40 6.20
N ASN A 118 28.11 12.89 6.10
CA ASN A 118 27.05 12.72 7.11
C ASN A 118 26.16 11.53 6.74
N TYR A 119 26.79 10.36 6.75
CA TYR A 119 26.26 9.11 6.25
C TYR A 119 25.37 8.43 7.29
N HIS A 120 24.15 8.91 7.53
CA HIS A 120 23.08 8.13 8.18
C HIS A 120 21.69 8.61 7.70
N ASN A 121 20.96 7.67 7.08
CA ASN A 121 19.53 7.72 6.74
C ASN A 121 19.11 8.72 5.65
N ALA A 122 19.18 8.29 4.39
CA ALA A 122 18.09 8.65 3.49
C ALA A 122 16.77 8.22 4.17
N ASN A 123 15.76 9.08 4.17
CA ASN A 123 14.48 8.85 4.80
C ASN A 123 13.44 8.67 3.70
N LEU A 124 12.74 7.52 3.67
CA LEU A 124 11.77 7.21 2.63
C LEU A 124 10.62 8.23 2.60
N SER A 125 10.29 8.84 3.74
CA SER A 125 9.28 9.89 3.81
C SER A 125 9.70 11.20 3.12
N ALA A 126 10.97 11.36 2.75
CA ALA A 126 11.44 12.53 1.98
C ALA A 126 11.01 12.47 0.51
N TYR A 127 10.55 11.31 0.03
CA TYR A 127 10.12 11.10 -1.37
C TYR A 127 8.58 11.15 -1.52
N GLY A 128 7.88 11.68 -0.51
CA GLY A 128 6.43 11.84 -0.47
C GLY A 128 5.67 10.66 0.15
N GLU A 129 4.35 10.67 -0.03
CA GLU A 129 3.46 9.60 0.44
C GLU A 129 3.68 8.30 -0.34
N LEU A 130 3.49 7.15 0.32
CA LEU A 130 3.47 5.85 -0.34
C LEU A 130 2.12 5.65 -1.03
N LEU A 131 2.12 5.63 -2.37
CA LEU A 131 0.93 5.50 -3.20
C LEU A 131 0.52 4.05 -3.42
N LEU A 132 1.49 3.18 -3.76
CA LEU A 132 1.25 1.76 -4.02
C LEU A 132 2.41 0.88 -3.52
N GLU A 133 2.06 -0.33 -3.08
CA GLU A 133 3.02 -1.40 -2.81
C GLU A 133 2.49 -2.71 -3.41
N ALA A 134 3.34 -3.44 -4.14
CA ALA A 134 2.99 -4.76 -4.64
C ALA A 134 4.20 -5.59 -5.07
N GLN A 135 3.99 -6.91 -5.11
CA GLN A 135 4.96 -7.87 -5.61
C GLN A 135 4.77 -8.12 -7.10
N PHE A 136 5.88 -8.16 -7.83
CA PHE A 136 5.93 -8.44 -9.26
C PHE A 136 6.98 -9.49 -9.57
N ARG A 137 6.68 -10.34 -10.57
CA ARG A 137 7.71 -11.20 -11.15
C ARG A 137 8.50 -10.38 -12.17
N GLN A 138 9.81 -10.38 -12.07
CA GLN A 138 10.68 -9.76 -13.06
C GLN A 138 10.83 -10.70 -14.26
N ALA A 139 10.47 -10.25 -15.46
CA ALA A 139 10.58 -11.07 -16.68
C ALA A 139 12.04 -11.48 -16.97
N GLY A 140 12.21 -12.60 -17.67
CA GLY A 140 13.53 -13.20 -17.91
C GLY A 140 14.17 -13.85 -16.67
N SER A 141 13.52 -13.81 -15.51
CA SER A 141 13.97 -14.52 -14.30
C SER A 141 12.80 -15.05 -13.46
N LYS A 142 13.07 -15.96 -12.52
CA LYS A 142 12.08 -16.37 -11.50
C LYS A 142 12.02 -15.41 -10.31
N THR A 143 12.62 -14.23 -10.43
CA THR A 143 12.82 -13.36 -9.29
C THR A 143 11.58 -12.52 -9.01
N ILE A 144 11.14 -12.53 -7.76
CA ILE A 144 10.10 -11.62 -7.26
C ILE A 144 10.76 -10.34 -6.74
N ARG A 145 10.21 -9.20 -7.14
CA ARG A 145 10.55 -7.88 -6.63
C ARG A 145 9.34 -7.31 -5.91
N LEU A 146 9.61 -6.58 -4.84
CA LEU A 146 8.61 -5.75 -4.18
C LEU A 146 8.85 -4.33 -4.64
N LEU A 147 7.82 -3.70 -5.19
CA LEU A 147 7.86 -2.33 -5.68
C LEU A 147 7.12 -1.46 -4.67
N PHE A 148 7.70 -0.30 -4.36
CA PHE A 148 7.06 0.76 -3.59
C PHE A 148 7.05 2.02 -4.44
N LEU A 149 5.86 2.52 -4.74
CA LEU A 149 5.65 3.73 -5.50
C LEU A 149 5.36 4.88 -4.53
N PHE A 150 6.30 5.80 -4.42
CA PHE A 150 6.13 7.07 -3.72
C PHE A 150 5.74 8.17 -4.72
N GLU A 151 5.38 9.36 -4.22
CA GLU A 151 5.07 10.51 -5.07
C GLU A 151 6.24 10.94 -5.97
N GLU A 152 7.49 10.78 -5.51
CA GLU A 152 8.67 11.22 -6.25
C GLU A 152 9.63 10.08 -6.64
N MET A 153 9.34 8.83 -6.26
CA MET A 153 10.27 7.72 -6.44
C MET A 153 9.56 6.37 -6.60
N LEU A 154 10.02 5.59 -7.59
CA LEU A 154 9.76 4.16 -7.65
C LEU A 154 10.95 3.39 -7.05
N LEU A 155 10.72 2.70 -5.93
CA LEU A 155 11.73 1.87 -5.25
C LEU A 155 11.54 0.40 -5.60
N ILE A 156 12.63 -0.27 -5.99
CA ILE A 156 12.66 -1.68 -6.37
C ILE A 156 13.45 -2.48 -5.34
N VAL A 157 12.77 -3.39 -4.66
CA VAL A 157 13.32 -4.12 -3.51
C VAL A 157 13.30 -5.62 -3.75
N LYS A 158 14.29 -6.32 -3.18
CA LYS A 158 14.27 -7.78 -3.00
C LYS A 158 14.10 -8.11 -1.52
N GLN A 159 13.05 -8.85 -1.17
CA GLN A 159 12.90 -9.39 0.17
C GLN A 159 13.92 -10.52 0.42
N ARG A 160 14.56 -10.49 1.58
CA ARG A 160 15.44 -11.54 2.11
C ARG A 160 15.07 -11.80 3.57
N ASN A 161 14.41 -12.93 3.83
CA ASN A 161 13.90 -13.28 5.16
C ASN A 161 13.02 -12.14 5.71
N SER A 162 13.34 -11.62 6.89
CA SER A 162 12.70 -10.48 7.56
C SER A 162 13.23 -9.11 7.13
N SER A 163 14.11 -9.05 6.13
CA SER A 163 14.76 -7.82 5.68
C SER A 163 14.49 -7.51 4.22
N TYR A 164 14.69 -6.25 3.85
CA TYR A 164 14.60 -5.77 2.48
C TYR A 164 15.96 -5.35 1.98
N VAL A 165 16.28 -5.71 0.74
CA VAL A 165 17.50 -5.26 0.05
C VAL A 165 17.09 -4.37 -1.10
N CYS A 166 17.47 -3.08 -1.03
CA CYS A 166 17.31 -2.15 -2.14
C CYS A 166 18.07 -2.68 -3.36
N LYS A 167 17.39 -2.84 -4.49
CA LYS A 167 18.01 -3.26 -5.74
C LYS A 167 18.23 -2.09 -6.67
N ASP A 168 17.25 -1.22 -6.76
CA ASP A 168 17.33 0.00 -7.54
C ASP A 168 16.24 0.99 -7.11
N TYR A 169 16.34 2.21 -7.59
CA TYR A 169 15.30 3.22 -7.49
C TYR A 169 15.30 4.09 -8.75
N ILE A 170 14.14 4.58 -9.14
CA ILE A 170 13.97 5.49 -10.27
C ILE A 170 13.18 6.69 -9.77
N MET A 171 13.79 7.87 -9.80
CA MET A 171 13.09 9.12 -9.51
C MET A 171 12.02 9.36 -10.59
N SER A 172 10.88 9.89 -10.20
CA SER A 172 9.77 10.29 -11.08
C SER A 172 10.23 11.12 -12.29
N SER A 173 11.10 12.11 -12.07
CA SER A 173 11.67 12.98 -13.11
C SER A 173 12.51 12.26 -14.16
N ASN A 174 12.94 11.04 -13.85
CA ASN A 174 13.79 10.21 -14.70
C ASN A 174 13.08 8.91 -15.12
N LEU A 175 11.84 8.70 -14.70
CA LEU A 175 11.09 7.48 -14.99
C LEU A 175 10.52 7.52 -16.41
N MET A 176 10.74 6.44 -17.14
CA MET A 176 10.07 6.16 -18.40
C MET A 176 9.28 4.85 -18.28
N LEU A 177 8.07 4.84 -18.84
CA LEU A 177 7.13 3.73 -18.75
C LEU A 177 6.74 3.23 -20.14
N ASN A 178 6.85 1.92 -20.36
CA ASN A 178 6.24 1.26 -21.52
C ASN A 178 5.20 0.23 -21.04
N GLU A 179 3.92 0.53 -21.28
CA GLU A 179 2.81 -0.29 -20.83
C GLU A 179 2.61 -1.56 -21.68
N SER A 180 3.01 -1.53 -22.95
CA SER A 180 2.74 -2.60 -23.91
C SER A 180 4.02 -3.03 -24.60
N ILE A 181 4.62 -4.09 -24.08
CA ILE A 181 5.89 -4.62 -24.59
C ILE A 181 5.65 -5.70 -25.66
N CYS A 182 4.83 -6.70 -25.33
CA CYS A 182 4.61 -7.89 -26.15
C CYS A 182 3.12 -8.29 -26.08
N PRO A 183 2.42 -8.48 -27.22
CA PRO A 183 1.01 -8.90 -27.22
C PRO A 183 0.74 -10.21 -26.47
N GLU A 184 1.72 -11.13 -26.47
CA GLU A 184 1.66 -12.43 -25.81
C GLU A 184 1.79 -12.33 -24.28
N GLU A 185 2.31 -11.22 -23.77
CA GLU A 185 2.45 -10.94 -22.34
C GLU A 185 1.68 -9.67 -21.93
N PRO A 186 0.33 -9.68 -21.97
CA PRO A 186 -0.49 -8.49 -21.74
C PRO A 186 -0.39 -7.94 -20.30
N LEU A 187 0.16 -8.71 -19.37
CA LEU A 187 0.41 -8.30 -17.98
C LEU A 187 1.82 -7.73 -17.75
N ALA A 188 2.69 -7.74 -18.77
CA ALA A 188 4.02 -7.16 -18.70
C ALA A 188 3.98 -5.64 -18.87
N PHE A 189 4.83 -4.93 -18.15
CA PHE A 189 5.14 -3.52 -18.38
C PHE A 189 6.63 -3.27 -18.08
N GLN A 190 7.19 -2.23 -18.70
CA GLN A 190 8.59 -1.88 -18.55
C GLN A 190 8.75 -0.54 -17.86
N VAL A 191 9.66 -0.47 -16.91
CA VAL A 191 10.16 0.79 -16.35
C VAL A 191 11.64 0.93 -16.67
N LEU A 192 12.07 2.14 -16.99
CA LEU A 192 13.45 2.45 -17.32
C LEU A 192 13.82 3.87 -16.87
N SER A 193 15.11 4.10 -16.65
CA SER A 193 15.64 5.44 -16.36
C SER A 193 16.02 6.13 -17.67
N PHE A 194 15.62 7.39 -17.84
CA PHE A 194 16.00 8.21 -19.00
C PHE A 194 17.51 8.41 -19.09
N ASP A 195 18.17 8.73 -17.97
CA ASP A 195 19.63 8.94 -17.92
C ASP A 195 20.44 7.64 -18.09
N ASN A 196 19.84 6.50 -17.77
CA ASN A 196 20.47 5.20 -17.93
C ASN A 196 19.54 4.17 -18.61
N PRO A 197 19.40 4.23 -19.95
CA PRO A 197 18.51 3.33 -20.70
C PRO A 197 18.90 1.85 -20.62
N ARG A 198 20.13 1.54 -20.18
CA ARG A 198 20.56 0.15 -19.95
C ARG A 198 19.92 -0.44 -18.70
N THR A 199 19.54 0.41 -17.75
CA THR A 199 18.81 0.02 -16.54
C THR A 199 17.32 0.06 -16.84
N HIS A 200 16.79 -1.09 -17.25
CA HIS A 200 15.36 -1.29 -17.43
C HIS A 200 14.90 -2.57 -16.73
N TYR A 201 13.64 -2.56 -16.31
CA TYR A 201 12.98 -3.67 -15.67
C TYR A 201 11.68 -3.97 -16.37
N ILE A 202 11.46 -5.24 -16.68
CA ILE A 202 10.16 -5.72 -17.16
C ILE A 202 9.52 -6.47 -16.01
N PHE A 203 8.32 -6.03 -15.62
CA PHE A 203 7.55 -6.59 -14.52
C PHE A 203 6.26 -7.20 -15.03
N LEU A 204 5.92 -8.38 -14.50
CA LEU A 204 4.70 -9.12 -14.80
C LEU A 204 3.74 -8.95 -13.63
N ALA A 205 2.62 -8.29 -13.89
CA ALA A 205 1.51 -8.20 -12.95
C ALA A 205 0.84 -9.56 -12.74
N SER A 206 0.26 -9.77 -11.55
CA SER A 206 -0.52 -10.97 -11.23
C SER A 206 -1.94 -10.92 -11.80
N SER A 207 -2.45 -9.73 -12.11
CA SER A 207 -3.78 -9.51 -12.69
C SER A 207 -3.84 -8.26 -13.57
N ALA A 208 -4.86 -8.19 -14.43
CA ALA A 208 -5.13 -7.01 -15.25
C ALA A 208 -5.46 -5.77 -14.41
N ASP A 209 -6.15 -5.95 -13.28
CA ASP A 209 -6.50 -4.85 -12.38
C ASP A 209 -5.28 -4.31 -11.64
N GLN A 210 -4.35 -5.18 -11.23
CA GLN A 210 -3.07 -4.75 -10.66
C GLN A 210 -2.31 -3.92 -11.69
N LYS A 211 -2.17 -4.42 -12.93
CA LYS A 211 -1.51 -3.67 -14.00
C LYS A 211 -2.17 -2.31 -14.22
N ARG A 212 -3.50 -2.26 -14.40
CA ARG A 212 -4.25 -1.03 -14.64
C ARG A 212 -4.03 0.01 -13.53
N THR A 213 -4.12 -0.42 -12.27
CA THR A 213 -3.92 0.45 -11.10
C THR A 213 -2.51 1.03 -11.11
N TRP A 214 -1.50 0.18 -11.30
CA TRP A 214 -0.10 0.61 -11.34
C TRP A 214 0.21 1.52 -12.52
N MET A 215 -0.34 1.25 -13.71
CA MET A 215 -0.12 2.11 -14.89
C MET A 215 -0.74 3.49 -14.69
N THR A 216 -1.89 3.56 -14.01
CA THR A 216 -2.55 4.84 -13.72
C THR A 216 -1.70 5.69 -12.78
N GLU A 217 -1.25 5.12 -11.65
CA GLU A 217 -0.45 5.87 -10.68
C GLU A 217 0.96 6.19 -11.17
N LEU A 218 1.62 5.28 -11.91
CA LEU A 218 2.94 5.57 -12.50
C LEU A 218 2.85 6.72 -13.51
N LYS A 219 1.81 6.75 -14.35
CA LYS A 219 1.58 7.87 -15.28
C LYS A 219 1.28 9.17 -14.55
N ARG A 220 0.45 9.12 -13.50
CA ARG A 220 0.15 10.28 -12.66
C ARG A 220 1.42 10.84 -12.02
N MET A 221 2.21 9.98 -11.39
CA MET A 221 3.49 10.35 -10.80
C MET A 221 4.42 11.03 -11.82
N MET A 222 4.49 10.54 -13.06
CA MET A 222 5.31 11.14 -14.11
C MET A 222 4.79 12.50 -14.62
N LEU A 223 3.51 12.82 -14.44
CA LEU A 223 2.88 14.05 -14.92
C LEU A 223 2.86 15.17 -13.87
N ASP A 224 2.90 14.82 -12.59
CA ASP A 224 2.86 15.76 -11.46
C ASP A 224 4.22 16.47 -11.20
N HIS A 225 5.15 16.44 -12.17
CA HIS A 225 6.53 16.97 -12.11
C HIS A 225 6.80 18.07 -13.13
#